data_AF-A0A366HEJ1-F1
#
_entry.id   AF-A0A366HEJ1-F1
#
_cell.length_a   1.000
_cell.length_b   1.000
_cell.length_c   1.000
_cell.angle_alpha   90.00
_cell.angle_beta   90.00
_cell.angle_gamma   90.00
#
_symmetry.space_group_name_H-M   'P 1'
#
loop_
_entity.id
_entity.type
_entity.pdbx_description
1 polymer ?
#
loop_
_entity_poly.entity_id
_entity_poly.type
_entity_poly.pdbx_seq_one_letter_code
_entity_poly.pdbx_strand_id
1 'polypeptide(L)'
;MAYVTACGGGIIRDLCIGAHPPAGLSDWRYLALSVIAAGMVIAIKEVVQKLSHPVLLFDAVGLGFFAVFGAHKTLAYGHSMEAAIILGMISAVGGGALRDLLLNRTPVILQKEIYASAALVGAVCQAGGEVLGWSMAWVPWAAIVSCFGIRCLSLYFHWNLPRFAPDDD
;
A
#
# COMPACT_ATOMS: atom_id res chain seq x y z
N MET A 1 5.38 -13.17 -9.39
CA MET A 1 5.04 -12.67 -8.04
C MET A 1 5.43 -11.20 -7.84
N ALA A 2 6.71 -10.81 -7.93
CA ALA A 2 7.14 -9.43 -7.69
C ALA A 2 6.34 -8.36 -8.46
N TYR A 3 6.12 -8.57 -9.77
CA TYR A 3 5.32 -7.66 -10.60
C TYR A 3 3.87 -7.52 -10.11
N VAL A 4 3.21 -8.63 -9.76
CA VAL A 4 1.84 -8.61 -9.24
C VAL A 4 1.77 -7.87 -7.91
N THR A 5 2.76 -8.07 -7.03
CA THR A 5 2.82 -7.35 -5.75
C THR A 5 3.07 -5.85 -5.94
N ALA A 6 3.97 -5.48 -6.86
CA ALA A 6 4.34 -4.09 -7.08
C ALA A 6 3.26 -3.29 -7.84
N CYS A 7 2.61 -3.89 -8.83
CA CYS A 7 1.69 -3.20 -9.72
C CYS A 7 0.22 -3.54 -9.49
N GLY A 8 -0.10 -4.66 -8.84
CA GLY A 8 -1.46 -5.20 -8.76
C GLY A 8 -2.46 -4.24 -8.11
N GLY A 9 -2.11 -3.63 -6.98
CA GLY A 9 -2.97 -2.64 -6.32
C GLY A 9 -3.23 -1.41 -7.20
N GLY A 10 -2.19 -0.89 -7.86
CA GLY A 10 -2.31 0.24 -8.78
C GLY A 10 -3.13 -0.08 -10.04
N ILE A 11 -3.05 -1.32 -10.55
CA ILE A 11 -3.87 -1.77 -11.68
C ILE A 11 -5.35 -1.84 -11.26
N ILE A 12 -5.66 -2.39 -10.08
CA ILE A 12 -7.04 -2.40 -9.55
C ILE A 12 -7.58 -0.98 -9.47
N ARG A 13 -6.83 -0.05 -8.85
CA ARG A 13 -7.21 1.37 -8.79
C ARG A 13 -7.47 1.94 -10.18
N ASP A 14 -6.53 1.74 -11.10
CA ASP A 14 -6.61 2.32 -12.45
C ASP A 14 -7.85 1.82 -13.20
N LEU A 15 -8.21 0.55 -13.06
CA LEU A 15 -9.46 0.01 -13.60
C LEU A 15 -10.70 0.65 -12.96
N CYS A 16 -10.70 0.84 -11.63
CA CYS A 16 -11.83 1.45 -10.91
C CYS A 16 -12.06 2.91 -11.30
N ILE A 17 -10.99 3.68 -11.55
CA ILE A 17 -11.11 5.11 -11.94
C ILE A 17 -11.30 5.32 -13.44
N GLY A 18 -11.30 4.26 -14.25
CA GLY A 18 -11.42 4.33 -15.71
C GLY A 18 -10.13 4.75 -16.44
N ALA A 19 -8.97 4.60 -15.79
CA ALA A 19 -7.66 4.89 -16.38
C ALA A 19 -7.22 3.73 -17.29
N HIS A 20 -7.64 3.77 -18.55
CA HIS A 20 -7.28 2.78 -19.56
C HIS A 20 -6.27 3.32 -20.59
N PRO A 21 -5.17 2.59 -20.88
CA PRO A 21 -4.70 1.38 -20.20
C PRO A 21 -4.10 1.67 -18.80
N PRO A 22 -4.17 0.72 -17.85
CA PRO A 22 -3.57 0.89 -16.52
C PRO A 22 -2.06 1.16 -16.58
N ALA A 23 -1.54 2.03 -15.71
CA ALA A 23 -0.15 2.49 -15.77
C ALA A 23 0.87 1.34 -15.65
N GLY A 24 0.57 0.35 -14.80
CA GLY A 24 1.43 -0.82 -14.62
C GLY A 24 1.57 -1.70 -15.88
N LEU A 25 0.58 -1.65 -16.78
CA LEU A 25 0.56 -2.41 -18.05
C LEU A 25 0.96 -1.56 -19.25
N SER A 26 0.78 -0.24 -19.17
CA SER A 26 1.07 0.67 -20.27
C SER A 26 2.56 0.87 -20.51
N ASP A 27 3.40 0.63 -19.51
CA ASP A 27 4.81 0.99 -19.57
C ASP A 27 5.72 -0.17 -19.13
N TRP A 28 6.60 -0.58 -20.05
CA TRP A 28 7.55 -1.67 -19.84
C TRP A 28 8.50 -1.42 -18.67
N ARG A 29 8.71 -0.15 -18.27
CA ARG A 29 9.57 0.23 -17.15
C ARG A 29 9.10 -0.39 -15.83
N TYR A 30 7.80 -0.51 -15.60
CA TYR A 30 7.26 -1.17 -14.39
C TYR A 30 7.61 -2.66 -14.35
N LEU A 31 7.53 -3.34 -15.49
CA LEU A 31 7.93 -4.73 -15.61
C LEU A 31 9.43 -4.90 -15.41
N ALA A 32 10.24 -4.08 -16.08
CA ALA A 32 11.70 -4.11 -15.96
C ALA A 32 12.15 -3.87 -14.50
N LEU A 33 11.61 -2.84 -13.83
CA LEU A 33 11.92 -2.56 -12.43
C LEU A 33 11.54 -3.73 -11.51
N SER A 34 10.39 -4.36 -11.75
CA SER A 34 9.96 -5.52 -10.96
C SER A 34 10.89 -6.73 -11.13
N VAL A 35 11.36 -6.98 -12.35
CA VAL A 35 12.31 -8.07 -12.64
C VAL A 35 13.68 -7.78 -12.04
N ILE A 36 14.18 -6.55 -12.18
CA ILE A 36 15.46 -6.14 -11.61
C ILE A 36 15.43 -6.22 -10.09
N ALA A 37 14.39 -5.70 -9.44
CA ALA A 37 14.24 -5.77 -7.99
C ALA A 37 14.16 -7.22 -7.50
N ALA A 38 13.41 -8.08 -8.20
CA ALA A 38 13.36 -9.51 -7.87
C ALA A 38 14.73 -10.19 -8.02
N GLY A 39 15.45 -9.90 -9.11
CA GLY A 39 16.81 -10.42 -9.35
C GLY A 39 17.79 -9.99 -8.27
N MET A 40 17.74 -8.71 -7.86
CA MET A 40 18.55 -8.20 -6.74
C MET A 40 18.25 -8.98 -5.46
N VAL A 41 16.97 -9.09 -5.06
CA VAL A 41 16.57 -9.81 -3.84
C VAL A 41 17.02 -11.28 -3.87
N ILE A 42 16.95 -11.95 -5.02
CA ILE A 42 17.41 -13.33 -5.19
C ILE A 42 18.94 -13.43 -5.04
N ALA A 43 19.69 -12.48 -5.60
CA ALA A 43 21.16 -12.47 -5.52
C ALA A 43 21.67 -12.31 -4.08
N ILE A 44 20.98 -11.50 -3.25
CA ILE A 44 21.34 -11.26 -1.85
C ILE A 44 20.48 -12.06 -0.85
N LYS A 45 19.89 -13.18 -1.28
CA LYS A 45 18.91 -13.95 -0.47
C LYS A 45 19.40 -14.29 0.94
N GLU A 46 20.68 -14.66 1.10
CA GLU A 46 21.25 -15.08 2.39
C GLU A 46 21.32 -13.92 3.39
N VAL A 47 21.51 -12.70 2.89
CA VAL A 47 21.50 -11.47 3.69
C VAL A 47 20.06 -11.11 4.02
N VAL A 48 19.16 -11.13 3.04
CA VAL A 48 17.73 -10.81 3.22
C VAL A 48 17.06 -11.73 4.23
N GLN A 49 17.37 -13.03 4.21
CA GLN A 49 16.80 -14.00 5.16
C GLN A 49 17.19 -13.72 6.62
N LYS A 50 18.32 -13.04 6.85
CA LYS A 50 18.77 -12.64 8.19
C LYS A 50 18.18 -11.30 8.64
N LEU A 51 17.52 -10.57 7.74
CA LEU A 51 17.04 -9.19 7.95
C LEU A 51 15.50 -9.15 8.02
N SER A 52 14.92 -9.57 9.14
CA SER A 52 13.46 -9.48 9.36
C SER A 52 12.97 -8.03 9.56
N HIS A 53 13.67 -7.24 10.37
CA HIS A 53 13.27 -5.87 10.70
C HIS A 53 13.32 -4.89 9.52
N PRO A 54 14.38 -4.85 8.68
CA PRO A 54 14.44 -3.89 7.57
C PRO A 54 13.39 -4.14 6.49
N VAL A 55 13.04 -5.40 6.22
CA VAL A 55 12.01 -5.75 5.23
C VAL A 55 10.64 -5.20 5.64
N LEU A 56 10.30 -5.25 6.93
CA LEU A 56 9.06 -4.66 7.46
C LEU A 56 9.05 -3.14 7.39
N LEU A 57 10.21 -2.49 7.55
CA LEU A 57 10.33 -1.04 7.38
C LEU A 57 10.12 -0.63 5.92
N PHE A 58 10.75 -1.33 4.96
CA PHE A 58 10.54 -1.08 3.54
C PHE A 58 9.08 -1.33 3.11
N ASP A 59 8.43 -2.34 3.67
CA ASP A 59 7.00 -2.58 3.48
C ASP A 59 6.15 -1.41 4.01
N ALA A 60 6.43 -0.91 5.21
CA ALA A 60 5.73 0.24 5.78
C ALA A 60 5.91 1.52 4.94
N VAL A 61 7.11 1.74 4.39
CA VAL A 61 7.37 2.84 3.45
C VAL A 61 6.53 2.66 2.19
N GLY A 62 6.62 1.50 1.54
CA GLY A 62 5.85 1.20 0.34
C GLY A 62 4.35 1.39 0.54
N LEU A 63 3.82 0.93 1.67
CA LEU A 63 2.42 1.11 2.08
C LEU A 63 2.00 2.58 2.07
N GLY A 64 2.81 3.46 2.69
CA GLY A 64 2.53 4.90 2.72
C GLY A 64 2.57 5.53 1.33
N PHE A 65 3.60 5.21 0.52
CA PHE A 65 3.70 5.70 -0.85
C PHE A 65 2.49 5.30 -1.69
N PHE A 66 2.11 4.02 -1.69
CA PHE A 66 0.98 3.55 -2.49
C PHE A 66 -0.37 4.10 -1.99
N ALA A 67 -0.54 4.31 -0.69
CA ALA A 67 -1.74 4.93 -0.14
C ALA A 67 -1.89 6.37 -0.62
N VAL A 68 -0.82 7.16 -0.51
CA VAL A 68 -0.79 8.58 -0.83
C VAL A 68 -0.88 8.81 -2.35
N PHE A 69 -0.02 8.19 -3.14
CA PHE A 69 -0.08 8.32 -4.61
C PHE A 69 -1.33 7.66 -5.21
N GLY A 70 -1.88 6.65 -4.53
CA GLY A 70 -3.18 6.06 -4.84
C GLY A 70 -4.31 7.07 -4.71
N ALA A 71 -4.43 7.70 -3.54
CA ALA A 71 -5.45 8.71 -3.26
C ALA A 71 -5.31 9.93 -4.18
N HIS A 72 -4.08 10.44 -4.33
CA HIS A 72 -3.80 11.59 -5.19
C HIS A 72 -4.20 11.31 -6.65
N LYS A 73 -3.84 10.15 -7.22
CA LYS A 73 -4.21 9.82 -8.60
C LYS A 73 -5.74 9.75 -8.78
N THR A 74 -6.45 9.20 -7.80
CA THR A 74 -7.91 9.13 -7.84
C THR A 74 -8.54 10.53 -7.85
N LEU A 75 -8.08 11.45 -7.01
CA LEU A 75 -8.53 12.85 -7.01
C LEU A 75 -8.17 13.56 -8.32
N ALA A 76 -6.97 13.34 -8.83
CA ALA A 76 -6.52 13.90 -10.10
C ALA A 76 -7.36 13.43 -11.31
N TYR A 77 -8.01 12.26 -11.20
CA TYR A 77 -8.98 11.76 -12.18
C TYR A 77 -10.40 12.32 -12.00
N GLY A 78 -10.59 13.26 -11.07
CA GLY A 78 -11.87 13.94 -10.83
C GLY A 78 -12.87 13.14 -9.98
N HIS A 79 -12.42 12.08 -9.30
CA HIS A 79 -13.28 11.30 -8.38
C HIS A 79 -13.39 11.96 -7.00
N SER A 80 -14.36 11.52 -6.21
CA SER A 80 -14.64 12.09 -4.89
C SER A 80 -13.58 11.74 -3.84
N MET A 81 -13.59 12.48 -2.72
CA MET A 81 -12.66 12.25 -1.60
C MET A 81 -12.80 10.85 -1.01
N GLU A 82 -14.04 10.35 -0.89
CA GLU A 82 -14.33 9.02 -0.38
C GLU A 82 -13.74 7.93 -1.29
N ALA A 83 -13.90 8.10 -2.61
CA ALA A 83 -13.30 7.21 -3.60
C ALA A 83 -11.78 7.24 -3.52
N ALA A 84 -11.18 8.42 -3.34
CA ALA A 84 -9.73 8.56 -3.18
C ALA A 84 -9.19 7.87 -1.93
N ILE A 85 -9.89 7.97 -0.81
CA ILE A 85 -9.52 7.31 0.44
C ILE A 85 -9.52 5.78 0.26
N ILE A 86 -10.62 5.24 -0.28
CA ILE A 86 -10.79 3.81 -0.48
C ILE A 86 -9.77 3.27 -1.50
N LEU A 87 -9.65 3.93 -2.66
CA LEU A 87 -8.76 3.48 -3.72
C LEU A 87 -7.28 3.72 -3.40
N GLY A 88 -6.97 4.71 -2.56
CA GLY A 88 -5.64 4.87 -1.96
C GLY A 88 -5.28 3.66 -1.10
N MET A 89 -6.15 3.31 -0.14
CA MET A 89 -5.94 2.13 0.69
C MET A 89 -5.82 0.84 -0.14
N ILE A 90 -6.70 0.63 -1.13
CA ILE A 90 -6.66 -0.52 -2.04
C ILE A 90 -5.36 -0.55 -2.84
N SER A 91 -4.86 0.59 -3.30
CA SER A 91 -3.58 0.66 -4.00
C SER A 91 -2.44 0.15 -3.12
N ALA A 92 -2.48 0.50 -1.83
CA ALA A 92 -1.45 0.16 -0.86
C ALA A 92 -1.46 -1.33 -0.47
N VAL A 93 -2.63 -1.88 -0.19
CA VAL A 93 -2.77 -3.26 0.34
C VAL A 93 -3.04 -4.29 -0.76
N GLY A 94 -3.59 -3.88 -1.89
CA GLY A 94 -4.11 -4.75 -2.95
C GLY A 94 -3.02 -5.60 -3.60
N GLY A 95 -1.83 -5.05 -3.81
CA GLY A 95 -0.69 -5.81 -4.35
C GLY A 95 -0.25 -6.94 -3.41
N GLY A 96 -0.16 -6.66 -2.11
CA GLY A 96 0.12 -7.66 -1.07
C GLY A 96 -0.99 -8.70 -0.95
N ALA A 97 -2.25 -8.27 -0.99
CA ALA A 97 -3.39 -9.17 -0.94
C ALA A 97 -3.44 -10.12 -2.14
N LEU A 98 -3.22 -9.61 -3.37
CA LEU A 98 -3.13 -10.45 -4.57
C LEU A 98 -1.97 -11.45 -4.49
N ARG A 99 -0.81 -11.03 -3.99
CA ARG A 99 0.32 -11.92 -3.74
C ARG A 99 -0.08 -13.06 -2.81
N ASP A 100 -0.72 -12.73 -1.69
CA ASP A 100 -1.07 -13.71 -0.66
C ASP A 100 -2.12 -14.71 -1.20
N LEU A 101 -3.12 -14.22 -1.95
CA LEU A 101 -4.10 -15.06 -2.63
C LEU A 101 -3.47 -16.01 -3.65
N LEU A 102 -2.55 -15.51 -4.49
CA LEU A 102 -1.83 -16.34 -5.46
C LEU A 102 -0.91 -17.38 -4.80
N LEU A 103 -0.46 -17.14 -3.57
CA LEU A 103 0.31 -18.08 -2.76
C LEU A 103 -0.58 -19.00 -1.90
N ASN A 104 -1.90 -18.92 -2.06
CA ASN A 104 -2.89 -19.65 -1.26
C ASN A 104 -2.71 -19.44 0.25
N ARG A 105 -2.48 -18.19 0.67
CA ARG A 105 -2.34 -17.77 2.07
C ARG A 105 -3.41 -16.73 2.42
N THR A 106 -3.81 -16.69 3.68
CA THR A 106 -4.70 -15.63 4.18
C THR A 106 -4.00 -14.27 4.04
N PRO A 107 -4.59 -13.28 3.35
CA PRO A 107 -3.98 -11.96 3.15
C PRO A 107 -3.61 -11.27 4.47
N VAL A 108 -2.44 -10.62 4.50
CA VAL A 108 -1.96 -9.87 5.69
C VAL A 108 -2.97 -8.83 6.16
N ILE A 109 -3.68 -8.20 5.22
CA ILE A 109 -4.75 -7.23 5.52
C ILE A 109 -5.84 -7.81 6.45
N LEU A 110 -6.17 -9.10 6.32
CA LEU A 110 -7.18 -9.76 7.17
C LEU A 110 -6.59 -10.24 8.50
N GLN A 111 -5.28 -10.38 8.61
CA GLN A 111 -4.62 -10.85 9.82
C GLN A 111 -4.19 -9.70 10.76
N LYS A 112 -3.85 -8.55 10.16
CA LYS A 112 -3.26 -7.39 10.84
C LYS A 112 -4.08 -6.16 10.51
N GLU A 113 -5.12 -5.92 11.30
CA GLU A 113 -6.06 -4.80 11.15
C GLU A 113 -5.38 -3.42 11.10
N ILE A 114 -4.20 -3.29 11.73
CA ILE A 114 -3.43 -2.03 11.72
C ILE A 114 -2.75 -1.75 10.38
N TYR A 115 -2.54 -2.78 9.56
CA TYR A 115 -1.95 -2.59 8.22
C TYR A 115 -2.89 -1.78 7.32
N ALA A 116 -4.16 -2.17 7.25
CA ALA A 116 -5.17 -1.48 6.45
C ALA A 116 -5.48 -0.09 7.00
N SER A 117 -5.61 0.03 8.33
CA SER A 117 -5.92 1.32 8.95
C SER A 117 -4.76 2.32 8.86
N ALA A 118 -3.50 1.88 8.91
CA ALA A 118 -2.36 2.77 8.64
C ALA A 118 -2.43 3.34 7.21
N ALA A 119 -2.68 2.48 6.21
CA ALA A 119 -2.86 2.91 4.82
C ALA A 119 -4.07 3.83 4.66
N LEU A 120 -5.18 3.54 5.36
CA LEU A 120 -6.37 4.37 5.38
C LEU A 120 -6.05 5.77 5.92
N VAL A 121 -5.34 5.88 7.04
CA VAL A 121 -4.96 7.19 7.61
C VAL A 121 -4.08 7.96 6.64
N GLY A 122 -3.10 7.31 6.00
CA GLY A 122 -2.29 7.95 4.96
C GLY A 122 -3.13 8.49 3.80
N ALA A 123 -4.08 7.69 3.31
CA ALA A 123 -4.99 8.10 2.24
C ALA A 123 -5.92 9.25 2.66
N VAL A 124 -6.44 9.23 3.89
CA VAL A 124 -7.25 10.32 4.47
C VAL A 124 -6.45 11.60 4.59
N CYS A 125 -5.23 11.54 5.12
CA CYS A 125 -4.35 12.71 5.25
C CYS A 125 -4.05 13.33 3.89
N GLN A 126 -3.73 12.52 2.88
CA GLN A 126 -3.48 13.01 1.52
C GLN A 126 -4.74 13.62 0.90
N ALA A 127 -5.84 12.86 0.90
CA ALA A 127 -7.07 13.29 0.23
C ALA A 127 -7.66 14.55 0.90
N GLY A 128 -7.66 14.59 2.23
CA GLY A 128 -8.12 15.76 2.99
C GLY A 128 -7.23 16.98 2.75
N GLY A 129 -5.90 16.82 2.74
CA GLY A 129 -4.98 17.93 2.46
C GLY A 129 -5.15 18.50 1.06
N GLU A 130 -5.39 17.64 0.06
CA GLU A 130 -5.65 18.04 -1.33
C GLU A 130 -6.98 18.80 -1.47
N VAL A 131 -8.06 18.29 -0.86
CA VAL A 131 -9.39 18.95 -0.90
C VAL A 131 -9.39 20.29 -0.16
N LEU A 132 -8.61 20.42 0.92
CA LEU A 132 -8.43 21.68 1.64
C LEU A 132 -7.54 22.70 0.91
N GLY A 133 -6.98 22.34 -0.25
CA GLY A 133 -6.10 23.20 -1.04
C GLY A 133 -4.73 23.43 -0.41
N TRP A 134 -4.28 22.52 0.46
CA TRP A 134 -2.93 22.61 1.03
C TRP A 134 -1.86 22.34 -0.02
N SER A 135 -0.64 22.85 0.25
CA SER A 135 0.45 22.77 -0.71
C SER A 135 0.93 21.32 -0.92
N MET A 136 0.92 20.89 -2.19
CA MET A 136 1.44 19.60 -2.64
C MET A 136 2.93 19.37 -2.36
N ALA A 137 3.66 20.42 -2.02
CA ALA A 137 5.07 20.28 -1.64
C ALA A 137 5.27 19.49 -0.33
N TRP A 138 4.31 19.53 0.61
CA TRP A 138 4.48 18.93 1.94
C TRP A 138 3.39 17.92 2.32
N VAL A 139 2.18 18.03 1.78
CA VAL A 139 1.06 17.12 2.10
C VAL A 139 1.42 15.64 1.86
N PRO A 140 1.99 15.25 0.72
CA PRO A 140 2.35 13.84 0.48
C PRO A 140 3.37 13.31 1.47
N TRP A 141 4.37 14.12 1.83
CA TRP A 141 5.40 13.73 2.79
C TRP A 141 4.81 13.56 4.19
N ALA A 142 3.96 14.49 4.62
CA ALA A 142 3.28 14.40 5.92
C ALA A 142 2.38 13.15 5.99
N ALA A 143 1.66 12.84 4.92
CA ALA A 143 0.78 11.67 4.83
C ALA A 143 1.55 10.33 4.77
N ILE A 144 2.69 10.30 4.07
CA ILE A 144 3.58 9.12 4.05
C ILE A 144 4.15 8.90 5.45
N VAL A 145 4.63 9.96 6.11
CA VAL A 145 5.19 9.89 7.46
C VAL A 145 4.14 9.48 8.49
N SER A 146 2.88 9.94 8.37
CA SER A 146 1.81 9.52 9.28
C SER A 146 1.50 8.02 9.12
N CYS A 147 1.33 7.53 7.90
CA CYS A 147 1.12 6.11 7.61
C CYS A 147 2.30 5.26 8.11
N PHE A 148 3.52 5.65 7.77
CA PHE A 148 4.74 4.96 8.18
C PHE A 148 4.91 4.94 9.70
N GLY A 149 4.64 6.08 10.36
CA GLY A 149 4.72 6.23 11.81
C GLY A 149 3.75 5.31 12.54
N ILE A 150 2.47 5.30 12.12
CA ILE A 150 1.45 4.38 12.68
C ILE A 150 1.89 2.94 12.49
N ARG A 151 2.43 2.60 11.31
CA ARG A 151 2.86 1.24 11.01
C ARG A 151 4.07 0.83 11.86
N CYS A 152 5.07 1.69 12.01
CA CYS A 152 6.23 1.43 12.87
C CYS A 152 5.83 1.30 14.33
N LEU A 153 4.93 2.17 14.81
CA LEU A 153 4.41 2.15 16.18
C LEU A 153 3.67 0.83 16.46
N SER A 154 2.82 0.41 15.52
CA SER A 154 2.13 -0.87 15.57
C SER A 154 3.07 -2.07 15.62
N LEU A 155 4.16 -2.03 14.85
CA LEU A 155 5.16 -3.11 14.84
C LEU A 155 5.98 -3.14 16.13
N TYR A 156 6.32 -1.99 16.69
CA TYR A 156 7.09 -1.87 17.92
C TYR A 156 6.28 -2.25 19.17
N PHE A 157 5.04 -1.77 19.27
CA PHE A 157 4.14 -2.01 20.41
C PHE A 157 3.26 -3.25 20.24
N HIS A 158 3.47 -4.04 19.19
CA HIS A 158 2.67 -5.24 18.85
C HIS A 158 1.16 -5.01 18.92
N TRP A 159 0.71 -3.81 18.52
CA TRP A 159 -0.71 -3.48 18.56
C TRP A 159 -1.49 -4.48 17.69
N ASN A 160 -2.51 -5.09 18.28
CA ASN A 160 -3.55 -5.82 17.57
C ASN A 160 -4.86 -5.13 17.92
N LEU A 161 -5.71 -4.85 16.93
CA LEU A 161 -7.06 -4.41 17.24
C LEU A 161 -7.82 -5.56 17.95
N PRO A 162 -8.78 -5.23 18.83
CA PRO A 162 -9.57 -6.22 19.55
C PRO A 162 -10.30 -7.12 18.55
N ARG A 163 -9.98 -8.42 18.58
CA ARG A 163 -10.70 -9.42 17.79
C ARG A 163 -12.03 -9.71 18.48
N PHE A 164 -13.13 -9.42 17.80
CA PHE A 164 -14.43 -9.98 18.18
C PHE A 164 -14.40 -11.48 17.89
N ALA A 165 -14.09 -12.29 18.90
CA ALA A 165 -14.41 -13.71 18.88
C ALA A 165 -15.93 -13.83 19.09
N PRO A 166 -16.64 -14.67 18.31
CA PRO A 166 -17.97 -15.10 18.72
C PRO A 166 -17.82 -15.84 20.06
N ASP A 167 -18.64 -15.50 21.05
CA ASP A 167 -18.84 -16.40 22.20
C ASP A 167 -19.46 -17.69 21.65
N ASP A 168 -18.77 -18.82 21.81
CA ASP A 168 -19.32 -20.15 21.56
C ASP A 168 -20.36 -20.44 22.67
N ASP A 169 -21.63 -20.11 22.41
CA ASP A 169 -22.81 -20.61 23.14
C ASP A 169 -23.46 -21.80 22.39
#